data_AF-A0A842XKS9-F1
#
_entry.id   AF-A0A842XKS9-F1
#
_cell.length_a   1.000
_cell.length_b   1.000
_cell.length_c   1.000
_cell.angle_alpha   90.00
_cell.angle_beta   90.00
_cell.angle_gamma   90.00
#
_symmetry.space_group_name_H-M   'P 1'
#
loop_
_entity.id
_entity.type
_entity.pdbx_description
1 polymer ?
#
loop_
_entity_poly.entity_id
_entity_poly.type
_entity_poly.pdbx_seq_one_letter_code
_entity_poly.pdbx_strand_id
1 'polypeptide(L)'
;MTTVTKKGRVLELDIAKEDIYSIHKTITSEIAFYEEVLAKFRMKYGDLAEFEAKLANAELPEHPYWEESIEYRNAYEELENLKKMKGVFEWILKSLTHREHSSGNANSQSLPRT
;
A
#
# COMPACT_ATOMS: atom_id res chain seq x y z
N MET A 1 -14.68 8.71 47.66
CA MET A 1 -13.33 8.67 47.08
C MET A 1 -13.42 7.98 45.74
N THR A 2 -12.77 8.58 44.75
CA THR A 2 -13.07 8.53 43.31
C THR A 2 -12.66 7.21 42.66
N THR A 3 -13.61 6.48 42.08
CA THR A 3 -13.31 5.46 41.08
C THR A 3 -13.47 6.08 39.70
N VAL A 4 -12.35 6.54 39.14
CA VAL A 4 -12.28 6.94 37.72
C VAL A 4 -11.89 5.72 36.92
N THR A 5 -12.88 4.97 36.46
CA THR A 5 -12.67 3.91 35.47
C THR A 5 -12.59 4.58 34.09
N LYS A 6 -11.37 4.89 33.65
CA LYS A 6 -11.11 5.37 32.28
C LYS A 6 -11.44 4.21 31.34
N LYS A 7 -12.68 4.16 30.85
CA LYS A 7 -13.15 3.21 29.84
C LYS A 7 -12.31 3.44 28.59
N GLY A 8 -11.29 2.61 28.40
CA GLY A 8 -10.50 2.55 27.18
C GLY A 8 -11.48 2.34 26.04
N ARG A 9 -11.70 3.40 25.27
CA ARG A 9 -12.51 3.34 24.07
C ARG A 9 -11.65 2.61 23.05
N VAL A 10 -11.71 1.28 23.07
CA VAL A 10 -11.30 0.48 21.92
C VAL A 10 -12.20 0.98 20.80
N LEU A 11 -11.61 1.71 19.85
CA LEU A 11 -12.29 1.97 18.59
C LEU A 11 -12.42 0.59 17.94
N GLU A 12 -13.55 -0.08 18.17
CA GLU A 12 -14.01 -1.18 17.32
C GLU A 12 -14.27 -0.57 15.94
N LEU A 13 -13.19 -0.44 15.17
CA LEU A 13 -13.27 -0.30 13.74
C LEU A 13 -13.67 -1.69 13.23
N ASP A 14 -14.98 -1.90 13.14
CA ASP A 14 -15.55 -3.09 12.53
C ASP A 14 -15.41 -2.95 10.99
N ILE A 15 -14.16 -3.01 10.52
CA ILE A 15 -13.84 -3.03 9.10
C ILE A 15 -14.02 -4.47 8.63
N ALA A 16 -14.91 -4.69 7.67
CA ALA A 16 -15.17 -6.03 7.17
C ALA A 16 -13.90 -6.56 6.48
N LYS A 17 -13.62 -7.85 6.64
CA LYS A 17 -12.52 -8.54 5.94
C LYS A 17 -12.62 -8.34 4.42
N GLU A 18 -13.84 -8.29 3.89
CA GLU A 18 -14.12 -8.01 2.48
C GLU A 18 -13.67 -6.61 2.05
N ASP A 19 -13.84 -5.59 2.89
CA ASP A 19 -13.39 -4.22 2.60
C ASP A 19 -11.85 -4.18 2.50
N ILE A 20 -11.16 -4.92 3.38
CA ILE A 20 -9.70 -5.05 3.38
C ILE A 20 -9.22 -5.74 2.10
N TYR A 21 -9.92 -6.80 1.65
CA TYR A 21 -9.62 -7.47 0.38
C TYR A 21 -9.86 -6.55 -0.82
N SER A 22 -10.97 -5.81 -0.82
CA SER A 22 -11.31 -4.86 -1.87
C SER A 22 -10.24 -3.77 -2.00
N ILE A 23 -9.80 -3.17 -0.89
CA ILE A 23 -8.73 -2.17 -0.88
C ILE A 23 -7.40 -2.78 -1.36
N HIS A 24 -7.03 -3.98 -0.89
CA HIS A 24 -5.82 -4.66 -1.33
C HIS A 24 -5.83 -4.94 -2.85
N LYS A 25 -6.99 -5.32 -3.40
CA LYS A 25 -7.18 -5.52 -4.83
C LYS A 25 -7.00 -4.21 -5.61
N THR A 26 -7.62 -3.12 -5.15
CA THR A 26 -7.45 -1.79 -5.75
C THR A 26 -5.99 -1.37 -5.75
N ILE A 27 -5.29 -1.46 -4.62
CA ILE A 27 -3.85 -1.12 -4.53
C ILE A 27 -3.04 -1.95 -5.53
N THR A 28 -3.35 -3.24 -5.69
CA THR A 28 -2.65 -4.10 -6.64
C THR A 28 -2.87 -3.65 -8.09
N SER A 29 -4.09 -3.23 -8.43
CA SER A 29 -4.40 -2.67 -9.76
C SER A 29 -3.72 -1.33 -10.01
N GLU A 30 -3.70 -0.44 -9.02
CA GLU A 30 -3.01 0.86 -9.10
C GLU A 30 -1.49 0.68 -9.29
N ILE A 31 -0.87 -0.28 -8.57
CA ILE A 31 0.55 -0.63 -8.77
C ILE A 31 0.82 -1.00 -10.23
N ALA A 32 -0.02 -1.87 -10.81
CA ALA A 32 0.16 -2.30 -12.20
C ALA A 32 -0.01 -1.13 -13.18
N PHE A 33 -0.95 -0.23 -12.91
CA PHE A 33 -1.15 0.99 -13.70
C PHE A 33 0.11 1.89 -13.66
N TYR A 34 0.64 2.20 -12.47
CA TYR A 34 1.85 3.02 -12.35
C TYR A 34 3.07 2.34 -12.96
N GLU A 35 3.21 1.01 -12.84
CA GLU A 35 4.28 0.27 -13.51
C GLU A 35 4.21 0.40 -15.04
N GLU A 36 3.00 0.40 -15.63
CA GLU A 36 2.80 0.64 -17.06
C GLU A 36 3.14 2.09 -17.46
N VAL A 37 2.70 3.07 -16.66
CA VAL A 37 3.01 4.50 -16.88
C VAL A 37 4.51 4.72 -16.86
N LEU A 38 5.21 4.21 -15.84
CA LEU A 38 6.67 4.35 -15.73
C LEU A 38 7.39 3.61 -16.84
N ALA A 39 6.87 2.46 -17.31
CA ALA A 39 7.43 1.77 -18.47
C ALA A 39 7.35 2.62 -19.74
N LYS A 40 6.22 3.32 -19.97
CA LYS A 40 6.06 4.24 -21.12
C LYS A 40 7.02 5.42 -21.03
N PHE A 41 7.17 6.03 -19.85
CA PHE A 41 8.15 7.10 -19.64
C PHE A 41 9.58 6.60 -19.90
N ARG A 42 9.93 5.42 -19.37
CA ARG A 42 11.26 4.83 -19.56
C ARG A 42 11.56 4.54 -21.02
N MET A 43 10.59 4.04 -21.77
CA MET A 43 10.74 3.83 -23.22
C MET A 43 10.94 5.13 -23.99
N LYS A 44 10.29 6.22 -23.56
CA LYS A 44 10.32 7.51 -24.26
C LYS A 44 11.56 8.34 -23.92
N TYR A 45 11.95 8.38 -22.64
CA TYR A 45 12.93 9.33 -22.11
C TYR A 45 14.17 8.68 -21.50
N GLY A 46 14.14 7.37 -21.23
CA GLY A 46 15.17 6.67 -20.48
C GLY A 46 14.91 6.68 -18.98
N ASP A 47 15.97 6.48 -18.19
CA ASP A 47 15.87 6.57 -16.74
C ASP A 47 15.60 8.02 -16.29
N LEU A 48 14.87 8.19 -15.19
CA LEU A 48 14.54 9.52 -14.66
C LEU A 48 15.80 10.33 -14.34
N ALA A 49 16.82 9.71 -13.76
CA ALA A 49 18.05 10.41 -13.40
C ALA A 49 18.79 10.91 -14.65
N GLU A 50 18.82 10.11 -15.72
CA GLU A 50 19.41 10.50 -17.00
C GLU A 50 18.61 11.62 -17.67
N PHE A 51 17.28 11.54 -17.62
CA PHE A 51 16.39 12.55 -18.17
C PHE A 51 16.56 13.90 -17.45
N GLU A 52 16.60 13.90 -16.12
CA GLU A 52 16.81 15.09 -15.31
C GLU A 52 18.21 15.68 -15.48
N ALA A 53 19.23 14.84 -15.67
CA ALA A 53 20.59 15.32 -16.00
C ALA A 53 20.63 16.08 -17.33
N LYS A 54 19.94 15.57 -18.37
CA LYS A 54 19.82 16.27 -19.66
C LYS A 54 19.12 17.63 -19.52
N LEU A 55 18.09 17.71 -18.68
CA LEU A 55 17.43 18.98 -18.38
C LEU A 55 18.36 19.96 -17.66
N ALA A 56 19.07 19.50 -16.63
CA ALA A 56 20.01 20.33 -15.87
C ALA A 56 21.16 20.87 -16.75
N ASN A 57 21.58 20.11 -17.75
CA ASN A 57 22.62 20.50 -18.71
C ASN A 57 22.09 21.35 -19.89
N ALA A 58 20.79 21.69 -19.91
CA ALA A 58 20.13 22.37 -21.03
C ALA A 58 20.24 21.62 -22.38
N GLU A 59 20.40 20.29 -22.34
CA GLU A 59 20.37 19.43 -23.52
C GLU A 59 18.94 19.21 -24.04
N LEU A 60 17.95 19.52 -23.20
CA LEU A 60 16.54 19.56 -23.53
C LEU A 60 15.98 20.97 -23.27
N PRO A 61 15.01 21.45 -24.07
CA PRO A 61 14.25 22.64 -23.72
C PRO A 61 13.64 22.51 -22.33
N GLU A 62 13.57 23.60 -21.58
CA GLU A 62 12.97 23.57 -20.23
C GLU A 62 11.49 23.14 -20.32
N HIS A 63 10.68 23.87 -21.10
CA HIS A 63 9.30 23.47 -21.38
C HIS A 63 9.21 22.62 -22.67
N PRO A 64 8.44 21.51 -22.70
CA PRO A 64 7.56 20.98 -21.63
C PRO A 64 8.25 20.02 -20.65
N TYR A 65 9.56 19.77 -20.82
CA TYR A 65 10.23 18.64 -20.21
C TYR A 65 10.42 18.74 -18.69
N TRP A 66 10.41 19.95 -18.11
CA TRP A 66 10.40 20.15 -16.66
C TRP A 66 9.11 19.61 -16.02
N GLU A 67 7.95 19.77 -16.69
CA GLU A 67 6.66 19.25 -16.23
C GLU A 67 6.67 17.72 -16.29
N GLU A 68 7.16 17.18 -17.41
CA GLU A 68 7.31 15.73 -17.62
C GLU A 68 8.24 15.09 -16.57
N SER A 69 9.30 15.79 -16.14
CA SER A 69 10.18 15.32 -15.05
C SER A 69 9.43 15.22 -13.73
N ILE A 70 8.61 16.22 -13.40
CA ILE A 70 7.82 16.22 -12.16
C ILE A 70 6.77 15.12 -12.19
N GLU A 71 6.05 14.96 -13.30
CA GLU A 71 5.07 13.89 -13.46
C GLU A 71 5.72 12.50 -13.31
N TYR A 72 6.87 12.30 -13.94
CA TYR A 72 7.59 11.02 -13.87
C TYR A 72 8.09 10.74 -12.45
N ARG A 73 8.61 11.74 -11.74
CA ARG A 73 9.02 11.61 -10.33
C ARG A 73 7.84 11.30 -9.41
N ASN A 74 6.74 12.02 -9.55
CA ASN A 74 5.52 11.79 -8.77
C ASN A 74 5.00 10.37 -8.97
N ALA A 75 5.05 9.84 -10.20
CA ALA A 75 4.66 8.47 -10.49
C ALA A 75 5.56 7.43 -9.79
N TYR A 76 6.87 7.69 -9.66
CA TYR A 76 7.78 6.83 -8.88
C TYR A 76 7.43 6.86 -7.39
N GLU A 77 7.24 8.05 -6.84
CA GLU A 77 6.92 8.24 -5.42
C GLU A 77 5.58 7.55 -5.06
N GLU A 78 4.57 7.71 -5.91
CA GLU A 78 3.27 7.07 -5.69
C GLU A 78 3.35 5.55 -5.81
N LEU A 79 4.11 5.01 -6.77
CA LEU A 79 4.35 3.57 -6.86
C LEU A 79 5.02 3.02 -5.60
N GLU A 80 6.01 3.72 -5.05
CA GLU A 80 6.64 3.32 -3.79
C GLU A 80 5.65 3.34 -2.63
N ASN A 81 4.81 4.37 -2.54
CA ASN A 81 3.79 4.48 -1.49
C ASN A 81 2.76 3.37 -1.59
N LEU A 82 2.27 3.06 -2.79
CA LEU A 82 1.38 1.94 -3.04
C LEU A 82 2.01 0.60 -2.64
N LYS A 83 3.29 0.37 -2.96
CA LYS A 83 4.03 -0.84 -2.54
C LYS A 83 4.12 -0.96 -1.03
N LYS A 84 4.39 0.15 -0.32
CA LYS A 84 4.39 0.19 1.16
C LYS A 84 2.99 -0.14 1.71
N MET A 85 1.94 0.48 1.17
CA MET A 85 0.56 0.23 1.58
C MET A 85 0.16 -1.23 1.34
N LYS A 86 0.49 -1.79 0.18
CA LYS A 86 0.25 -3.21 -0.13
C LYS A 86 0.83 -4.12 0.96
N GLY A 87 2.07 -3.88 1.38
CA GLY A 87 2.71 -4.64 2.46
C GLY A 87 1.96 -4.55 3.80
N VAL A 88 1.40 -3.38 4.13
CA VAL A 88 0.56 -3.20 5.33
C VAL A 88 -0.72 -4.03 5.23
N PHE A 89 -1.42 -3.99 4.09
CA PHE A 89 -2.65 -4.76 3.89
C PHE A 89 -2.40 -6.27 3.87
N GLU A 90 -1.30 -6.72 3.27
CA GLU A 90 -0.88 -8.13 3.33
C GLU A 90 -0.62 -8.59 4.77
N TRP A 91 0.04 -7.75 5.57
CA TRP A 91 0.28 -8.02 6.99
C TRP A 91 -1.03 -8.10 7.80
N ILE A 92 -1.99 -7.20 7.55
CA ILE A 92 -3.32 -7.22 8.19
C ILE A 92 -4.06 -8.51 7.82
N LEU A 93 -4.14 -8.84 6.53
CA LEU A 93 -4.84 -10.04 6.04
C LEU A 93 -4.24 -11.32 6.64
N LYS A 94 -2.91 -11.42 6.72
CA LYS A 94 -2.22 -12.55 7.37
C LYS A 94 -2.57 -12.64 8.87
N SER A 95 -2.62 -11.50 9.55
CA SER A 95 -2.93 -11.43 10.98
C SER A 95 -4.37 -11.84 11.29
N LEU A 96 -5.33 -11.48 10.42
CA LEU A 96 -6.73 -11.89 10.55
C LEU A 96 -6.89 -13.41 10.35
N THR A 97 -6.27 -13.97 9.31
CA THR A 97 -6.32 -15.42 9.04
C THR A 97 -5.71 -16.23 10.18
N HIS A 98 -4.62 -15.75 10.80
CA HIS A 98 -4.01 -16.45 11.94
C HIS A 98 -4.94 -16.48 13.17
N ARG A 99 -5.68 -15.39 13.44
CA ARG A 99 -6.67 -15.35 14.55
C ARG A 99 -7.82 -16.32 14.34
N GLU A 100 -8.32 -16.45 13.12
CA GLU A 100 -9.38 -17.42 12.78
C GLU A 100 -8.93 -18.86 13.10
N HIS A 101 -7.69 -19.22 12.74
CA HIS A 101 -7.14 -20.54 13.06
C HIS A 101 -6.89 -20.77 14.56
N SER A 102 -6.41 -19.76 15.30
CA SER A 102 -6.22 -19.87 16.75
C SER A 102 -7.55 -19.95 17.53
N SER A 103 -8.59 -19.24 17.08
CA SER A 103 -9.91 -19.29 17.72
C SER A 103 -10.67 -20.58 17.41
N GLY A 104 -10.47 -21.17 16.23
CA GLY A 104 -11.04 -22.47 15.86
C GLY A 104 -10.43 -23.66 16.60
N ASN A 105 -9.17 -23.56 17.04
CA ASN A 105 -8.49 -24.63 17.76
C ASN A 105 -8.84 -24.68 19.27
N ALA A 106 -9.25 -23.55 19.85
CA ALA A 106 -9.65 -23.48 21.26
C ALA A 106 -11.01 -24.16 21.53
N ASN A 107 -11.90 -24.24 20.54
CA ASN A 107 -13.22 -24.86 20.67
C ASN A 107 -13.24 -26.39 20.53
N SER A 108 -12.11 -27.02 20.20
CA SER A 108 -12.03 -28.48 20.00
C SER A 108 -11.45 -29.25 21.21
N GLN A 109 -11.17 -28.57 22.33
CA GLN A 109 -10.57 -29.20 23.53
C GLN A 109 -11.53 -29.38 24.71
N SER A 110 -12.85 -29.14 24.56
CA SER A 110 -13.83 -29.42 25.61
C SER A 110 -14.77 -30.59 25.24
N LEU A 111 -14.26 -31.81 25.30
CA LEU A 111 -15.08 -33.00 25.50
C LEU A 111 -14.57 -33.73 26.76
N PRO A 112 -15.37 -33.81 27.84
CA PRO A 112 -15.01 -34.62 28.99
C PRO A 112 -15.10 -36.10 28.63
N ARG A 113 -14.13 -36.87 29.12
CA ARG A 113 -14.19 -38.33 29.20
C ARG A 113 -15.45 -38.78 29.95
N THR A 114 -16.15 -39.76 29.38
CA THR A 114 -16.78 -40.87 30.11
C THR A 114 -16.68 -42.12 29.26
#